data_AF-A0A8E0KSA6-F1
#
_entry.id   AF-A0A8E0KSA6-F1
#
_cell.length_a   1.000
_cell.length_b   1.000
_cell.length_c   1.000
_cell.angle_alpha   90.00
_cell.angle_beta   90.00
_cell.angle_gamma   90.00
#
_symmetry.space_group_name_H-M   'P 1'
#
loop_
_entity.id
_entity.type
_entity.pdbx_description
1 polymer ?
#
loop_
_entity_poly.entity_id
_entity_poly.type
_entity_poly.pdbx_seq_one_letter_code
_entity_poly.pdbx_strand_id
1 'polypeptide(L)'
;MEVNKKQLADIFGASIRTIQNWQEQGMPVLRGGGKGNEVLYDSAAVIKWYAERDAEIENEKLRREVEELRQASETDLQPGTIEYERHRLTRAQADAQELKNA
;
A
#
# COMPACT_ATOMS: atom_id res chain seq x y z
N MET A 1 14.16 17.89 -11.84
CA MET A 1 13.79 19.26 -12.27
C MET A 1 13.19 19.94 -11.05
N GLU A 2 13.72 21.10 -10.67
CA GLU A 2 13.20 21.84 -9.51
C GLU A 2 11.92 22.58 -9.88
N VAL A 3 10.87 22.39 -9.09
CA VAL A 3 9.56 23.00 -9.31
C VAL A 3 9.02 23.56 -8.01
N ASN A 4 8.30 24.67 -8.09
CA ASN A 4 7.55 25.20 -6.95
C ASN A 4 6.20 24.50 -6.80
N LYS A 5 5.49 24.80 -5.71
CA LYS A 5 4.20 24.16 -5.38
C LYS A 5 3.12 24.34 -6.45
N LYS A 6 3.10 25.49 -7.16
CA LYS A 6 2.12 25.76 -8.21
C LYS A 6 2.42 24.94 -9.46
N GLN A 7 3.68 24.94 -9.90
CA GLN A 7 4.14 24.13 -11.03
C GLN A 7 3.92 22.63 -10.77
N LEU A 8 4.18 22.18 -9.55
CA LEU A 8 3.91 20.79 -9.16
C LEU A 8 2.42 20.46 -9.23
N ALA A 9 1.55 21.37 -8.76
CA ALA A 9 0.10 21.22 -8.88
C ALA A 9 -0.34 21.11 -10.35
N ASP A 10 0.23 21.94 -11.24
CA ASP A 10 -0.06 21.92 -12.67
C ASP A 10 0.41 20.61 -13.33
N ILE A 11 1.61 20.12 -13.00
CA ILE A 11 2.16 18.84 -13.51
C ILE A 11 1.25 17.67 -13.18
N PHE A 12 0.73 17.62 -11.95
CA PHE A 12 -0.14 16.55 -11.50
C PHE A 12 -1.62 16.79 -11.79
N GLY A 13 -2.00 17.92 -12.39
CA GLY A 13 -3.40 18.31 -12.60
C GLY A 13 -4.20 18.37 -11.29
N ALA A 14 -3.52 18.69 -10.18
CA ALA A 14 -4.06 18.62 -8.82
C ALA A 14 -4.21 20.01 -8.20
N SER A 15 -4.98 20.12 -7.11
CA SER A 15 -5.07 21.39 -6.38
C SER A 15 -3.80 21.64 -5.55
N ILE A 16 -3.46 22.90 -5.29
CA ILE A 16 -2.37 23.28 -4.37
C ILE A 16 -2.56 22.65 -2.98
N ARG A 17 -3.83 22.49 -2.55
CA ARG A 17 -4.19 21.81 -1.29
C ARG A 17 -3.82 20.33 -1.33
N THR A 18 -4.03 19.67 -2.46
CA THR A 18 -3.63 18.27 -2.66
C THR A 18 -2.12 18.11 -2.50
N ILE A 19 -1.33 19.00 -3.12
CA ILE A 19 0.13 19.01 -2.97
C ILE A 19 0.55 19.24 -1.52
N GLN A 20 -0.19 20.08 -0.78
CA GLN A 20 0.05 20.28 0.65
C GLN A 20 -0.20 19.00 1.47
N ASN A 21 -1.32 18.33 1.21
CA ASN A 21 -1.64 17.08 1.89
C ASN A 21 -0.58 16.01 1.60
N TRP A 22 -0.06 15.93 0.37
CA TRP A 22 1.04 15.01 0.04
C TRP A 22 2.31 15.34 0.82
N GLN A 23 2.64 16.62 0.97
CA GLN A 23 3.77 17.04 1.82
C GLN A 23 3.58 16.61 3.28
N GLU A 24 2.36 16.74 3.83
CA GLU A 24 2.03 16.26 5.18
C GLU A 24 2.09 14.73 5.31
N GLN A 25 1.86 14.00 4.21
CA GLN A 25 2.00 12.54 4.11
C GLN A 25 3.45 12.08 3.89
N GLY A 26 4.42 13.00 3.90
CA GLY A 26 5.85 12.67 3.77
C GLY A 26 6.40 12.76 2.34
N MET A 27 5.69 13.41 1.42
CA MET A 27 6.23 13.69 0.07
C MET A 27 7.57 14.47 0.17
N PRO A 28 8.61 14.07 -0.58
CA PRO A 28 9.92 14.71 -0.51
C PRO A 28 9.89 16.20 -0.83
N VAL A 29 10.55 16.99 0.00
CA VAL A 29 10.74 18.44 -0.18
C VAL A 29 12.22 18.73 -0.34
N LEU A 30 12.59 19.43 -1.42
CA LEU A 30 13.98 19.76 -1.71
C LEU A 30 14.47 20.92 -0.83
N ARG A 31 13.63 21.94 -0.63
CA ARG A 31 13.92 23.08 0.26
C ARG A 31 12.68 23.43 1.08
N GLY A 32 12.79 23.29 2.41
CA GLY A 32 11.74 23.66 3.35
C GLY A 32 11.53 25.18 3.37
N GLY A 33 10.35 25.62 2.94
CA GLY A 33 9.98 27.03 2.90
C GLY A 33 9.84 27.62 4.29
N GLY A 34 10.92 28.25 4.78
CA GLY A 34 10.88 29.12 5.96
C GLY A 34 10.13 30.43 5.69
N LYS A 35 10.02 31.29 6.71
CA LYS A 35 9.30 32.57 6.63
C LYS A 35 9.90 33.47 5.52
N GLY A 36 9.24 33.50 4.36
CA GLY A 36 9.66 34.25 3.17
C GLY A 36 10.30 33.44 2.04
N ASN A 37 10.51 32.13 2.20
CA ASN A 37 11.09 31.26 1.18
C ASN A 37 10.04 30.33 0.55
N GLU A 38 10.04 30.23 -0.77
CA GLU A 38 9.21 29.25 -1.48
C GLU A 38 9.68 27.82 -1.20
N VAL A 39 8.71 26.91 -1.06
CA VAL A 39 8.96 25.47 -0.99
C VAL A 39 9.28 24.97 -2.40
N LEU A 40 10.44 24.34 -2.56
CA LEU A 40 10.84 23.71 -3.80
C LEU A 40 10.82 22.19 -3.66
N TYR A 41 10.48 21.54 -4.77
CA TYR A 41 10.40 20.11 -4.89
C TYR A 41 11.29 19.66 -6.05
N ASP A 42 11.97 18.53 -5.89
CA ASP A 42 12.52 17.83 -7.04
C ASP A 42 11.42 16.94 -7.62
N SER A 43 10.95 17.29 -8.82
CA SER A 43 9.91 16.54 -9.53
C SER A 43 10.24 15.05 -9.67
N ALA A 44 11.51 14.67 -9.86
CA ALA A 44 11.88 13.25 -9.98
C ALA A 44 11.64 12.50 -8.66
N ALA A 45 12.04 13.08 -7.53
CA ALA A 45 11.79 12.52 -6.21
C ALA A 45 10.28 12.43 -5.89
N VAL A 46 9.50 13.46 -6.26
CA VAL A 46 8.04 13.46 -6.05
C VAL A 46 7.36 12.40 -6.90
N ILE A 47 7.73 12.26 -8.18
CA ILE A 47 7.16 11.23 -9.08
C ILE A 47 7.46 9.83 -8.52
N LYS A 48 8.68 9.59 -8.06
CA LYS A 48 9.06 8.30 -7.48
C LYS A 48 8.21 7.99 -6.24
N TRP A 49 8.11 8.94 -5.31
CA TRP A 49 7.28 8.79 -4.11
C TRP A 49 5.81 8.53 -4.45
N TYR A 50 5.26 9.26 -5.44
CA TYR A 50 3.89 9.09 -5.87
C TYR A 50 3.65 7.68 -6.44
N ALA A 51 4.55 7.18 -7.28
CA ALA A 51 4.46 5.82 -7.84
C ALA A 51 4.57 4.72 -6.78
N GLU A 52 5.43 4.89 -5.78
CA GLU A 52 5.55 3.98 -4.64
C GLU A 52 4.26 3.95 -3.81
N ARG A 53 3.71 5.12 -3.48
CA ARG A 53 2.45 5.23 -2.72
C ARG A 53 1.28 4.58 -3.45
N ASP A 54 1.15 4.80 -4.76
CA ASP A 54 0.08 4.20 -5.56
C ASP A 54 0.23 2.67 -5.63
N ALA A 55 1.47 2.16 -5.71
CA ALA A 55 1.73 0.72 -5.65
C ALA A 55 1.41 0.12 -4.28
N GLU A 56 1.65 0.83 -3.18
CA GLU A 56 1.27 0.38 -1.83
C GLU A 56 -0.25 0.27 -1.68
N ILE A 57 -0.99 1.29 -2.11
CA ILE A 57 -2.46 1.29 -2.08
C ILE A 57 -3.02 0.12 -2.90
N GLU A 58 -2.48 -0.10 -4.10
CA GLU A 58 -2.94 -1.19 -4.95
C GLU A 58 -2.59 -2.57 -4.38
N ASN A 59 -1.39 -2.74 -3.82
CA ASN A 59 -1.02 -3.97 -3.12
C ASN A 59 -1.90 -4.24 -1.90
N GLU A 60 -2.31 -3.20 -1.16
CA GLU A 60 -3.22 -3.35 -0.02
C GLU A 60 -4.59 -3.86 -0.47
N LYS A 61 -5.14 -3.31 -1.57
CA LYS A 61 -6.39 -3.82 -2.16
C LYS A 61 -6.26 -5.27 -2.59
N LEU A 62 -5.19 -5.61 -3.31
CA LEU A 62 -4.94 -6.98 -3.78
C LEU A 62 -4.79 -7.96 -2.61
N ARG A 63 -4.10 -7.57 -1.54
CA ARG A 63 -4.00 -8.39 -0.32
C ARG A 63 -5.37 -8.64 0.30
N ARG A 64 -6.22 -7.62 0.35
CA ARG A 64 -7.59 -7.75 0.86
C ARG A 64 -8.43 -8.66 -0.02
N GLU A 65 -8.37 -8.51 -1.34
CA GLU A 65 -9.11 -9.37 -2.28
C GLU A 65 -8.66 -10.84 -2.18
N VAL A 66 -7.36 -11.09 -2.09
CA VAL A 66 -6.82 -12.45 -1.87
C VAL A 66 -7.30 -13.04 -0.55
N GLU A 67 -7.37 -12.25 0.51
CA GLU A 67 -7.87 -12.70 1.81
C GLU A 67 -9.38 -13.00 1.76
N GLU A 68 -10.18 -12.16 1.11
CA GLU A 68 -11.61 -12.38 0.91
C GLU A 68 -11.86 -13.67 0.09
N LEU A 69 -11.08 -13.92 -0.96
CA LEU A 69 -11.14 -15.16 -1.74
C LEU A 69 -10.73 -16.40 -0.93
N ARG A 70 -9.70 -16.28 -0.08
CA ARG A 70 -9.31 -17.36 0.84
C ARG A 70 -10.44 -17.68 1.80
N GLN A 71 -11.03 -16.67 2.44
CA GLN A 71 -12.14 -16.86 3.38
C GLN A 71 -13.35 -17.49 2.69
N ALA A 72 -13.73 -17.02 1.50
CA ALA A 72 -14.82 -17.61 0.72
C ALA A 72 -14.54 -19.11 0.42
N SER A 73 -13.33 -19.43 -0.03
CA SER A 73 -12.95 -20.83 -0.29
C SER A 73 -13.01 -21.71 0.97
N GLU A 74 -12.63 -21.17 2.13
CA GLU A 74 -12.72 -21.87 3.42
C GLU A 74 -14.15 -22.03 3.94
N THR A 75 -15.05 -21.09 3.62
CA THR A 75 -16.47 -21.21 3.99
C THR A 75 -17.23 -22.18 3.09
N ASP A 76 -16.84 -22.32 1.82
CA ASP A 76 -17.47 -23.25 0.87
C ASP A 76 -17.05 -24.72 1.09
N LEU A 77 -15.99 -24.92 1.89
CA LEU A 77 -15.49 -26.23 2.30
C LEU A 77 -16.50 -26.94 3.21
N GLN A 78 -17.32 -27.81 2.63
CA GLN A 78 -18.35 -28.55 3.36
C GLN A 78 -17.79 -29.78 4.11
N PRO A 79 -18.13 -29.96 5.40
CA PRO A 79 -17.76 -31.15 6.17
C PRO A 79 -18.18 -32.45 5.47
N GLY A 80 -17.29 -33.45 5.44
CA GLY A 80 -17.52 -34.74 4.78
C GLY A 80 -17.13 -34.81 3.30
N THR A 81 -16.69 -33.71 2.70
CA THR A 81 -16.07 -33.73 1.36
C THR A 81 -14.58 -34.11 1.44
N ILE A 82 -14.05 -34.73 0.38
CA ILE A 82 -12.61 -35.10 0.32
C ILE A 82 -11.71 -33.86 0.48
N GLU A 83 -12.12 -32.72 -0.06
CA GLU A 83 -11.38 -31.46 0.06
C GLU A 83 -11.37 -30.93 1.49
N TYR A 84 -12.50 -31.00 2.21
CA TYR A 84 -12.58 -30.62 3.63
C TYR A 84 -11.67 -31.45 4.51
N GLU A 85 -11.67 -32.77 4.33
CA GLU A 85 -10.84 -33.63 5.18
C GLU A 85 -9.35 -33.49 4.87
N ARG A 86 -8.97 -33.25 3.61
CA ARG A 86 -7.59 -32.90 3.25
C ARG A 86 -7.16 -31.59 3.89
N HIS A 87 -7.98 -30.54 3.78
CA HIS A 87 -7.70 -29.23 4.38
C HIS A 87 -7.53 -29.32 5.90
N ARG A 88 -8.43 -30.04 6.59
CA ARG A 88 -8.34 -30.26 8.04
C ARG A 88 -7.06 -31.01 8.44
N LEU A 89 -6.69 -32.06 7.70
CA LEU A 89 -5.49 -32.84 7.97
C LEU A 89 -4.22 -32.01 7.77
N THR A 90 -4.15 -31.22 6.68
CA THR A 90 -3.02 -30.33 6.42
C THR A 90 -2.87 -29.28 7.52
N ARG A 91 -3.97 -28.68 7.97
CA ARG A 91 -3.97 -27.69 9.06
C ARG A 91 -3.49 -28.31 10.38
N ALA A 92 -4.02 -29.48 10.75
CA ALA A 92 -3.59 -30.21 11.95
C ALA A 92 -2.12 -30.66 11.92
N GLN A 93 -1.59 -31.00 10.73
CA GLN A 93 -0.17 -31.33 10.56
C GLN A 93 0.73 -30.11 10.72
N ALA A 94 0.31 -28.94 10.22
CA ALA A 94 1.03 -27.67 10.40
C ALA A 94 1.11 -27.28 11.88
N ASP A 95 -0.02 -27.28 12.59
CA ASP A 95 -0.09 -26.96 14.03
C ASP A 95 0.82 -27.89 14.87
N ALA A 96 0.82 -29.19 14.55
CA ALA A 96 1.66 -30.17 15.22
C ALA A 96 3.16 -29.97 14.95
N GLN A 97 3.52 -29.43 13.78
CA GLN A 97 4.90 -29.11 13.43
C GLN A 97 5.38 -27.83 14.10
N GLU A 98 4.51 -26.81 14.21
CA GLU A 98 4.80 -25.58 14.95
C GLU A 98 5.04 -25.87 16.44
N LEU A 99 4.20 -26.73 17.05
CA LEU A 99 4.40 -27.18 18.44
C LEU A 99 5.69 -27.96 18.68
N LYS A 100 6.23 -28.63 17.66
CA LYS A 100 7.52 -29.34 17.75
C LYS A 100 8.73 -28.43 17.60
N ASN A 101 8.55 -27.26 16.99
CA ASN A 101 9.60 -26.29 16.71
C ASN A 101 9.67 -25.15 17.75
N ALA A 102 8.70 -25.07 18.67
CA ALA A 102 8.65 -24.14 19.80
C ALA A 102 9.33 -24.74 21.05
#